data_AF-A0A2W4ZAY8-F1
#
_entry.id   AF-A0A2W4ZAY8-F1
#
_cell.length_a   1.000
_cell.length_b   1.000
_cell.length_c   1.000
_cell.angle_alpha   90.00
_cell.angle_beta   90.00
_cell.angle_gamma   90.00
#
_symmetry.space_group_name_H-M   'P 1'
#
loop_
_entity.id
_entity.type
_entity.pdbx_description
1 polymer ?
#
loop_
_entity_poly.entity_id
_entity_poly.type
_entity_poly.pdbx_seq_one_letter_code
_entity_poly.pdbx_strand_id
1 'polypeptide(L)' 'MLDAAYGTEMLSTSLDQTLNVLIVDDDEVDCMALRRALDATAFETSISVVNDADAALTAIEHTSYDCI' A
#
# COMPACT_ATOMS: atom_id res chain seq x y z
N MET A 1 27.68 -34.59 -9.56
CA MET A 1 28.38 -33.44 -8.95
C MET A 1 27.81 -32.20 -9.59
N LEU A 2 27.36 -31.26 -8.74
CA LEU A 2 26.64 -29.99 -8.99
C LEU A 2 25.11 -30.08 -9.09
N ASP A 3 24.53 -30.30 -7.90
CA ASP A 3 23.35 -29.57 -7.41
C ASP A 3 23.57 -28.06 -7.54
N ALA A 4 22.65 -27.35 -8.21
CA ALA A 4 22.29 -25.95 -7.96
C ALA A 4 21.33 -25.47 -9.04
N ALA A 5 20.03 -25.71 -8.85
CA ALA A 5 19.01 -24.80 -9.35
C ALA A 5 18.17 -24.43 -8.13
N TYR A 6 18.64 -23.40 -7.43
CA TYR A 6 17.89 -22.67 -6.42
C TYR A 6 16.47 -22.48 -6.94
N GLY A 7 15.50 -23.14 -6.31
CA GLY A 7 14.10 -22.92 -6.60
C GLY A 7 13.83 -21.44 -6.38
N THR A 8 13.49 -20.74 -7.44
CA THR A 8 12.88 -19.42 -7.35
C THR A 8 11.64 -19.58 -6.47
N GLU A 9 11.74 -19.18 -5.21
CA GLU A 9 10.56 -18.95 -4.40
C GLU A 9 9.79 -17.84 -5.14
N MET A 10 8.78 -18.24 -5.91
CA MET A 10 7.72 -17.33 -6.28
C MET A 10 7.14 -16.86 -4.96
N LEU A 11 7.56 -15.67 -4.53
CA LEU A 11 6.83 -14.88 -3.55
C LEU A 11 5.43 -14.70 -4.14
N SER A 12 4.50 -15.59 -3.79
CA SER A 12 3.09 -15.32 -4.00
C SER A 12 2.77 -14.16 -3.06
N THR A 13 2.88 -12.94 -3.55
CA THR A 13 2.43 -11.74 -2.85
C THR A 13 0.90 -11.67 -2.79
N SER A 14 0.22 -12.80 -2.65
CA SER A 14 -1.15 -12.79 -2.15
C SER A 14 -1.06 -12.47 -0.66
N LEU A 15 -1.02 -11.19 -0.34
CA LEU A 15 -1.50 -10.72 0.96
C LEU A 15 -2.96 -11.14 1.00
N ASP A 16 -3.25 -12.21 1.74
CA ASP A 16 -4.62 -12.73 1.96
C ASP A 16 -5.46 -11.76 2.84
N GLN A 17 -4.99 -10.52 2.96
CA GLN A 17 -5.46 -9.49 3.86
C GLN A 17 -5.45 -8.15 3.11
N THR A 18 -6.53 -7.38 3.27
CA THR A 18 -6.64 -6.03 2.73
C THR A 18 -5.52 -5.13 3.29
N LEU A 19 -4.74 -4.52 2.40
CA LEU A 19 -3.68 -3.58 2.76
C LEU A 19 -4.29 -2.21 3.08
N ASN A 20 -4.15 -1.76 4.32
CA ASN A 20 -4.63 -0.44 4.74
C ASN A 20 -3.55 0.61 4.48
N VAL A 21 -3.81 1.50 3.52
CA VAL A 21 -2.87 2.53 3.06
C VAL A 21 -3.42 3.91 3.42
N LEU A 22 -2.59 4.74 4.04
CA LEU A 22 -2.83 6.17 4.20
C LEU A 22 -2.02 6.93 3.15
N ILE A 23 -2.64 7.81 2.36
CA ILE A 23 -1.95 8.71 1.45
C ILE A 23 -1.99 10.11 2.05
N VAL A 24 -0.83 10.74 2.18
CA VAL A 24 -0.67 12.13 2.65
C VAL A 24 -0.20 12.98 1.48
N ASP A 25 -1.13 13.65 0.82
CA ASP A 25 -0.83 14.49 -0.35
C ASP A 25 -1.89 15.59 -0.47
N ASP A 26 -1.47 16.84 -0.64
CA ASP A 26 -2.36 17.99 -0.84
C ASP A 26 -2.74 18.19 -2.33
N ASP A 27 -2.08 17.49 -3.25
CA ASP A 27 -2.42 17.49 -4.66
C ASP A 27 -3.39 16.35 -5.01
N GLU A 28 -4.62 16.72 -5.35
CA GLU A 28 -5.67 15.76 -5.72
C GLU A 28 -5.31 14.94 -6.98
N VAL A 29 -4.53 15.51 -7.92
CA VAL A 29 -4.16 14.83 -9.17
C VAL A 29 -3.16 13.72 -8.88
N ASP A 30 -2.15 13.99 -8.06
CA ASP A 30 -1.14 13.01 -7.68
C ASP A 30 -1.76 11.91 -6.80
N CYS A 31 -2.65 12.28 -5.88
CA CYS A 31 -3.40 11.32 -5.08
C CYS A 31 -4.26 10.38 -5.95
N MET A 32 -4.96 10.92 -6.96
CA MET A 32 -5.73 10.10 -7.90
C MET A 32 -4.83 9.18 -8.75
N ALA A 33 -3.67 9.67 -9.17
CA ALA A 33 -2.71 8.86 -9.92
C ALA A 33 -2.18 7.69 -9.08
N LEU A 34 -1.82 7.94 -7.82
CA LEU A 34 -1.36 6.92 -6.87
C LEU A 34 -2.46 5.90 -6.58
N ARG A 35 -3.68 6.35 -6.31
CA ARG A 35 -4.83 5.46 -6.11
C ARG A 35 -5.06 4.55 -7.31
N ARG A 36 -5.04 5.10 -8.53
CA ARG A 36 -5.17 4.30 -9.76
C ARG A 36 -4.04 3.30 -9.93
N ALA A 37 -2.82 3.65 -9.55
CA ALA A 37 -1.69 2.73 -9.60
C ALA A 37 -1.87 1.57 -8.62
N LEU A 38 -2.37 1.84 -7.41
CA LEU A 38 -2.69 0.82 -6.41
C LEU A 38 -3.86 -0.08 -6.85
N ASP A 39 -4.94 0.51 -7.38
CA ASP A 39 -6.09 -0.23 -7.92
C ASP A 39 -5.72 -1.13 -9.12
N ALA A 40 -4.66 -0.79 -9.86
CA ALA A 40 -4.15 -1.60 -10.97
C ALA A 40 -3.32 -2.81 -10.52
N THR A 41 -3.02 -2.93 -9.22
CA THR A 41 -2.31 -4.09 -8.66
C THR A 41 -3.30 -5.21 -8.33
N ALA A 42 -2.76 -6.40 -8.03
CA ALA A 42 -3.57 -7.52 -7.55
C ALA A 42 -3.85 -7.46 -6.04
N PHE A 43 -3.41 -6.41 -5.35
CA PHE A 43 -3.61 -6.25 -3.91
C PHE A 43 -5.02 -5.72 -3.63
N GLU A 44 -5.69 -6.34 -2.66
CA GLU A 44 -6.88 -5.73 -2.08
C GLU A 44 -6.43 -4.59 -1.18
N THR A 45 -6.79 -3.34 -1.52
CA THR A 45 -6.33 -2.15 -0.78
C THR A 45 -7.52 -1.38 -0.19
N SER A 46 -7.33 -0.85 1.00
CA SER A 46 -8.22 0.10 1.67
C SER A 46 -7.45 1.41 1.80
N ILE A 47 -7.86 2.44 1.06
CA ILE A 47 -7.11 3.69 0.92
C ILE A 47 -7.82 4.81 1.67
N SER A 48 -7.11 5.42 2.62
CA SER A 48 -7.47 6.70 3.26
C SER A 48 -6.59 7.80 2.68
N VAL A 49 -7.15 8.99 2.47
CA VAL A 49 -6.43 10.15 1.94
C VAL A 49 -6.59 11.31 2.90
N VAL A 50 -5.49 12.00 3.18
CA VAL A 50 -5.45 13.24 3.97
C VAL A 50 -4.54 14.24 3.27
N ASN A 51 -4.82 15.53 3.46
CA ASN A 51 -4.18 16.60 2.69
C ASN A 51 -3.02 17.26 3.44
N ASP A 52 -2.76 16.87 4.69
CA ASP A 52 -1.72 17.49 5.51
C ASP A 52 -1.24 16.54 6.61
N ALA A 53 -0.11 16.90 7.21
CA ALA A 53 0.56 16.10 8.23
C ALA A 53 -0.22 16.04 9.56
N ASP A 54 -1.00 17.07 9.91
CA ASP A 54 -1.77 17.10 11.15
C ASP A 54 -2.96 16.13 11.07
N ALA A 55 -3.63 16.11 9.92
CA ALA A 55 -4.66 15.14 9.59
C ALA A 55 -4.09 13.72 9.50
N ALA A 56 -2.88 13.55 8.95
CA ALA A 56 -2.19 12.26 8.94
C ALA A 56 -1.89 11.76 10.36
N LEU A 57 -1.37 12.63 11.24
CA LEU A 57 -1.09 12.30 12.62
C LEU A 57 -2.38 11.89 13.36
N THR A 58 -3.45 12.64 13.16
CA THR A 58 -4.77 12.30 13.72
C THR A 58 -5.29 10.96 13.20
N ALA A 59 -5.09 10.67 11.91
CA ALA A 59 -5.53 9.41 11.31
C ALA A 59 -4.79 8.20 11.89
N ILE A 60 -3.46 8.28 12.06
CA ILE A 60 -2.65 7.17 12.59
C ILE A 60 -2.87 6.93 14.10
N GLU A 61 -3.34 7.94 14.84
CA GLU A 61 -3.73 7.77 16.24
C GLU A 61 -5.02 6.96 16.40
N HIS A 62 -5.91 7.01 15.41
CA HIS A 62 -7.22 6.35 15.44
C HIS A 62 -7.29 5.05 14.63
N THR A 63 -6.40 4.88 13.66
CA THR A 63 -6.42 3.76 12.72
C THR A 63 -5.01 3.23 12.49
N SER A 64 -4.85 1.91 12.46
CA SER A 64 -3.59 1.27 12.08
C SER A 64 -3.51 1.15 10.56
N TYR A 65 -2.41 1.62 9.99
CA TYR A 65 -2.10 1.50 8.57
C TYR A 65 -0.88 0.61 8.38
N ASP A 66 -0.87 -0.18 7.30
CA ASP A 66 0.24 -1.04 6.92
C ASP A 66 1.30 -0.24 6.13
N CYS A 67 0.86 0.83 5.47
CA CYS A 67 1.68 1.75 4.70
C CYS A 67 1.12 3.18 4.84
N ILE A 68 2.02 4.15 4.99
CA ILE A 68 1.73 5.59 5.02
C ILE A 68 2.61 6.24 3.93
#